data_AF-A0A7L8RYG3-F1
#
_entry.id   AF-A0A7L8RYG3-F1
#
_cell.length_a   1.000
_cell.length_b   1.000
_cell.length_c   1.000
_cell.angle_alpha   90.00
_cell.angle_beta   90.00
_cell.angle_gamma   90.00
#
_symmetry.space_group_name_H-M   'P 1'
#
loop_
_entity.id
_entity.type
_entity.pdbx_description
1 polymer ?
#
loop_
_entity_poly.entity_id
_entity_poly.type
_entity_poly.pdbx_seq_one_letter_code
_entity_poly.pdbx_strand_id
1 'polypeptide(L)'
;MKKAVICAILLACAAPAWAQSLDTKESTLNYVATSLAEIDQASKELVAAANQETIAERLRDALAKVSALRDTLRNNPYVQVAGFSVGLPAGVSVEFTFPE
;
A
#
# COMPACT_ATOMS: atom_id res chain seq x y z
N MET A 1 9.28 -24.39 -50.44
CA MET A 1 9.88 -23.27 -49.69
C MET A 1 8.87 -22.77 -48.67
N LYS A 2 9.27 -22.76 -47.39
CA LYS A 2 8.44 -22.53 -46.20
C LYS A 2 7.97 -21.07 -46.14
N LYS A 3 6.67 -20.82 -45.93
CA LYS A 3 6.16 -19.52 -45.48
C LYS A 3 5.67 -19.71 -44.05
N ALA A 4 6.49 -19.30 -43.09
CA ALA A 4 6.12 -19.29 -41.67
C ALA A 4 5.13 -18.16 -41.45
N VAL A 5 3.91 -18.52 -41.04
CA VAL A 5 2.88 -17.60 -40.57
C VAL A 5 3.34 -17.08 -39.21
N ILE A 6 3.75 -15.83 -39.16
CA ILE A 6 4.08 -15.13 -37.91
C ILE A 6 2.76 -14.94 -37.17
N CYS A 7 2.52 -15.81 -36.19
CA CYS A 7 1.46 -15.68 -35.23
C CYS A 7 1.79 -14.47 -34.35
N ALA A 8 1.25 -13.30 -34.69
CA ALA A 8 1.24 -12.14 -33.83
C ALA A 8 0.29 -12.41 -32.67
N ILE A 9 0.77 -13.17 -31.68
CA ILE A 9 0.14 -13.25 -30.38
C ILE A 9 0.39 -11.89 -29.74
N LEU A 10 -0.56 -10.98 -29.94
CA LEU A 10 -0.81 -9.86 -29.05
C LEU A 10 -1.12 -10.45 -27.67
N LEU A 11 -0.05 -10.79 -26.94
CA LEU A 11 -0.11 -10.98 -25.50
C LEU A 11 -0.53 -9.62 -24.93
N ALA A 12 -1.83 -9.45 -24.75
CA ALA A 12 -2.37 -8.53 -23.77
C ALA A 12 -1.79 -8.98 -22.43
N CYS A 13 -0.66 -8.37 -22.04
CA CYS A 13 -0.20 -8.35 -20.68
C CYS A 13 -1.33 -7.76 -19.85
N ALA A 14 -2.17 -8.61 -19.26
CA ALA A 14 -2.89 -8.27 -18.05
C ALA A 14 -1.80 -8.01 -17.01
N ALA A 15 -1.36 -6.75 -16.92
CA ALA A 15 -0.40 -6.34 -15.92
C ALA A 15 -0.98 -6.70 -14.55
N PRO A 16 -0.20 -7.33 -13.66
CA PRO A 16 -0.65 -7.58 -12.30
C PRO A 16 -1.05 -6.24 -11.66
N ALA A 17 -2.14 -6.23 -10.88
CA ALA A 17 -2.71 -5.03 -10.26
C ALA A 17 -1.74 -4.25 -9.33
N TRP A 18 -0.56 -4.78 -9.05
CA TRP A 18 0.53 -4.10 -8.33
C TRP A 18 1.40 -3.18 -9.21
N ALA A 19 1.21 -3.22 -10.53
CA ALA A 19 1.86 -2.30 -11.46
C ALA A 19 1.01 -1.06 -11.73
N GLN A 20 0.22 -0.60 -10.75
CA GLN A 20 -0.32 0.76 -10.81
C GLN A 20 0.85 1.71 -10.68
N SER A 21 1.30 2.22 -11.81
CA SER A 21 2.34 3.21 -11.82
C SER A 21 1.80 4.46 -11.11
N LEU A 22 2.53 4.92 -10.09
CA LEU A 22 2.18 6.11 -9.31
C LEU A 22 2.62 7.38 -10.06
N ASP A 23 2.46 7.36 -11.39
CA ASP A 23 2.95 8.39 -12.31
C ASP A 23 2.04 9.61 -12.33
N THR A 24 0.82 9.48 -11.80
CA THR A 24 -0.14 10.58 -11.69
C THR A 24 -0.53 10.82 -10.25
N LYS A 25 -0.92 12.08 -9.97
CA LYS A 25 -1.46 12.48 -8.68
C LYS A 25 -2.70 11.66 -8.29
N GLU A 26 -3.60 11.41 -9.23
CA GLU A 26 -4.84 10.67 -8.98
C GLU A 26 -4.56 9.20 -8.65
N SER A 27 -3.69 8.53 -9.41
CA SER A 27 -3.26 7.16 -9.12
C SER A 27 -2.57 7.05 -7.76
N THR A 28 -1.73 8.05 -7.43
CA THR A 28 -1.08 8.13 -6.11
C THR A 28 -2.10 8.27 -4.99
N LEU A 29 -3.06 9.18 -5.11
CA LEU A 29 -4.09 9.37 -4.09
C LEU A 29 -4.98 8.14 -3.92
N ASN A 30 -5.32 7.45 -5.02
CA ASN A 30 -6.08 6.21 -4.95
C ASN A 30 -5.30 5.09 -4.25
N TYR A 31 -3.99 4.99 -4.52
CA TYR A 31 -3.11 4.06 -3.81
C TYR A 31 -3.01 4.38 -2.31
N VAL A 32 -2.85 5.66 -1.96
CA VAL A 32 -2.86 6.12 -0.56
C VAL A 32 -4.18 5.77 0.12
N ALA A 33 -5.31 6.07 -0.51
CA ALA A 33 -6.63 5.78 0.03
C ALA A 33 -6.84 4.27 0.27
N THR A 34 -6.45 3.44 -0.69
CA THR A 34 -6.52 1.97 -0.57
C THR A 34 -5.63 1.48 0.58
N SER A 35 -4.39 1.98 0.64
CA SER A 35 -3.44 1.59 1.70
C SER A 35 -3.92 2.02 3.08
N LEU A 36 -4.53 3.21 3.19
CA LEU A 36 -5.12 3.69 4.44
C LEU A 36 -6.31 2.85 4.88
N ALA A 37 -7.16 2.39 3.95
CA ALA A 37 -8.26 1.48 4.27
C ALA A 37 -7.74 0.14 4.83
N GLU A 38 -6.66 -0.40 4.26
CA GLU A 38 -6.02 -1.61 4.79
C GLU A 38 -5.39 -1.40 6.16
N ILE A 39 -4.74 -0.25 6.39
CA ILE A 39 -4.16 0.10 7.70
C ILE A 39 -5.26 0.30 8.75
N ASP A 40 -6.36 0.95 8.40
CA ASP A 40 -7.52 1.12 9.28
C ASP A 40 -8.14 -0.23 9.65
N GLN A 41 -8.29 -1.14 8.68
CA GLN A 41 -8.76 -2.50 8.94
C GLN A 41 -7.81 -3.25 9.88
N ALA A 42 -6.49 -3.19 9.64
CA ALA A 42 -5.50 -3.79 10.52
C ALA A 42 -5.52 -3.18 11.93
N SER A 43 -5.74 -1.86 12.05
CA SER A 43 -5.88 -1.17 13.33
C SER A 43 -7.13 -1.64 14.08
N LYS A 44 -8.26 -1.84 13.39
CA LYS A 44 -9.49 -2.38 14.01
C LYS A 44 -9.29 -3.80 14.51
N GLU A 45 -8.62 -4.64 13.74
CA GLU A 45 -8.27 -6.01 14.14
C GLU A 45 -7.31 -6.03 15.34
N LEU A 46 -6.37 -5.08 15.40
CA LEU A 46 -5.49 -4.89 16.54
C LEU A 46 -6.28 -4.49 17.81
N VAL A 47 -7.25 -3.58 17.70
CA VAL A 47 -8.12 -3.21 18.83
C VAL A 47 -9.00 -4.38 19.27
N ALA A 48 -9.48 -5.19 18.32
CA ALA A 48 -10.34 -6.35 18.60
C ALA A 48 -9.57 -7.56 19.16
N ALA A 49 -8.24 -7.56 19.07
CA ALA A 49 -7.42 -8.67 19.54
C ALA A 49 -7.51 -8.81 21.08
N ALA A 50 -7.91 -10.00 21.53
CA ALA A 50 -8.21 -10.26 22.94
C ALA A 50 -7.02 -10.78 23.76
N ASN A 51 -5.93 -11.21 23.11
CA ASN A 51 -4.75 -11.76 23.80
C ASN A 51 -3.45 -11.11 23.28
N GLN A 52 -2.41 -11.10 24.13
CA GLN A 52 -1.16 -10.39 23.87
C GLN A 52 -0.38 -10.92 22.65
N GLU A 53 -0.44 -12.23 22.38
CA GLU A 53 0.24 -12.85 21.24
C GLU A 53 -0.38 -12.37 19.93
N THR A 54 -1.71 -12.39 19.83
CA THR A 54 -2.45 -11.86 18.69
C THR A 54 -2.26 -10.35 18.55
N ILE A 55 -2.23 -9.58 19.65
CA ILE A 55 -1.93 -8.13 19.62
C ILE A 55 -0.55 -7.89 18.99
N ALA A 56 0.47 -8.64 19.40
CA ALA A 56 1.82 -8.47 18.86
C ALA A 56 1.89 -8.80 17.35
N GLU A 57 1.21 -9.85 16.91
CA GLU A 57 1.14 -10.20 15.48
C GLU A 57 0.38 -9.15 14.67
N ARG A 58 -0.80 -8.72 15.13
CA ARG A 58 -1.60 -7.68 14.46
C ARG A 58 -0.88 -6.34 14.41
N LEU A 59 -0.14 -6.01 15.47
CA LEU A 59 0.68 -4.80 15.50
C LEU A 59 1.82 -4.89 14.47
N ARG A 60 2.51 -6.04 14.36
CA ARG A 60 3.54 -6.25 13.34
C ARG A 60 2.97 -6.12 11.93
N ASP A 61 1.79 -6.69 11.67
CA ASP A 61 1.13 -6.60 10.36
C ASP A 61 0.76 -5.14 10.01
N ALA A 62 0.15 -4.42 10.95
CA ALA A 62 -0.19 -3.01 10.76
C ALA A 62 1.07 -2.15 10.50
N LEU A 63 2.15 -2.38 11.24
CA LEU A 63 3.43 -1.70 11.04
C LEU A 63 4.07 -2.05 9.69
N ALA A 64 3.97 -3.31 9.24
CA ALA A 64 4.49 -3.72 7.95
C ALA A 64 3.76 -3.00 6.79
N LYS A 65 2.43 -2.86 6.88
CA LYS A 65 1.62 -2.11 5.92
C LYS A 65 2.01 -0.63 5.87
N VAL A 66 2.17 0.01 7.02
CA VAL A 66 2.61 1.42 7.09
C VAL A 66 4.03 1.58 6.54
N SER A 67 4.95 0.64 6.84
CA SER A 67 6.30 0.68 6.29
C SER A 67 6.28 0.55 4.76
N ALA A 68 5.50 -0.39 4.21
CA ALA A 68 5.37 -0.57 2.78
C ALA A 68 4.79 0.68 2.08
N LEU A 69 3.80 1.34 2.71
CA LEU A 69 3.24 2.60 2.23
C LEU A 69 4.30 3.71 2.20
N ARG A 70 5.06 3.88 3.30
CA ARG A 70 6.17 4.85 3.37
C ARG A 70 7.22 4.57 2.31
N ASP A 71 7.64 3.32 2.16
CA ASP A 71 8.72 2.95 1.25
C ASP A 71 8.30 3.16 -0.21
N THR A 72 7.04 2.88 -0.54
CA THR A 72 6.44 3.16 -1.86
C THR A 72 6.37 4.66 -2.14
N LEU A 73 5.99 5.47 -1.15
CA LEU A 73 5.80 6.91 -1.30
C LEU A 73 7.06 7.75 -1.09
N ARG A 74 8.18 7.13 -0.67
CA ARG A 74 9.40 7.84 -0.26
C ARG A 74 9.93 8.84 -1.29
N ASN A 75 9.81 8.50 -2.57
CA ASN A 75 10.27 9.34 -3.69
C ASN A 75 9.09 9.84 -4.54
N ASN A 76 7.87 9.77 -4.03
CA ASN A 76 6.70 10.20 -4.78
C ASN A 76 6.62 11.75 -4.76
N PRO A 77 6.40 12.39 -5.92
CA PRO A 77 6.39 13.85 -6.02
C PRO A 77 5.09 14.50 -5.50
N TYR A 78 4.04 13.71 -5.23
CA TYR A 78 2.73 14.20 -4.85
C TYR A 78 2.42 14.01 -3.37
N VAL A 79 2.81 12.87 -2.78
CA VAL A 79 2.51 12.52 -1.40
C VAL A 79 3.67 11.72 -0.81
N GLN A 80 4.11 12.09 0.38
CA GLN A 80 5.12 11.36 1.14
C GLN A 80 4.60 11.09 2.55
N VAL A 81 5.03 9.98 3.16
CA VAL A 81 4.74 9.71 4.57
C VAL A 81 5.75 10.48 5.43
N ALA A 82 5.27 11.44 6.21
CA ALA A 82 6.08 12.26 7.12
C ALA A 82 6.43 11.48 8.40
N GLY A 83 5.48 10.66 8.88
CA GLY A 83 5.63 9.89 10.10
C GLY A 83 4.46 8.96 10.33
N PHE A 84 4.62 8.10 11.33
CA PHE A 84 3.51 7.31 11.87
C PHE A 84 3.67 7.15 13.37
N SER A 85 2.55 7.01 14.06
CA SER A 85 2.52 6.74 15.50
C SER A 85 1.57 5.60 15.80
N VAL A 86 1.92 4.82 16.82
CA VAL A 86 1.02 3.81 17.39
C VAL A 86 0.71 4.22 18.82
N GLY A 87 -0.57 4.48 19.11
CA GLY A 87 -1.05 4.93 20.42
C GLY A 87 -1.93 3.89 21.10
N LEU A 88 -2.11 4.02 22.43
CA LEU A 88 -3.12 3.30 23.19
C LEU A 88 -4.32 4.25 23.48
N PRO A 89 -5.59 3.83 23.29
CA PRO A 89 -6.04 2.52 22.81
C PRO A 89 -5.56 2.24 21.37
N ALA A 90 -5.22 0.97 21.09
CA ALA A 90 -4.36 0.51 19.99
C ALA A 90 -4.73 1.07 18.60
N GLY A 91 -4.20 2.24 18.26
CA GLY A 91 -4.51 2.97 17.04
C GLY A 91 -3.26 3.30 16.25
N VAL A 92 -3.34 3.18 14.93
CA VAL A 92 -2.27 3.62 14.01
C VAL A 92 -2.66 4.96 13.42
N SER A 93 -1.77 5.94 13.52
CA SER A 93 -1.89 7.23 12.83
C SER A 93 -0.75 7.37 11.84
N VAL A 94 -1.08 7.85 10.63
CA VAL A 94 -0.12 8.08 9.56
C VAL A 94 -0.22 9.54 9.15
N GLU A 95 0.91 10.23 9.12
CA GLU A 95 1.01 11.62 8.73
C GLU A 95 1.58 11.71 7.32
N PHE A 96 0.95 12.55 6.49
CA PHE A 96 1.36 12.76 5.10
C PHE A 96 1.80 14.19 4.87
N THR A 97 2.82 14.34 4.06
CA THR A 97 3.29 15.61 3.50
C THR A 97 3.05 15.62 2.00
N PHE A 98 2.61 16.76 1.49
CA PHE A 98 2.39 17.01 0.07
C PHE A 98 3.49 17.97 -0.40
N PRO A 99 4.54 17.48 -1.10
CA PRO A 99 5.57 18.34 -1.65
C PRO A 99 4.91 19.31 -2.65
N GLU A 100 5.21 20.61 -2.52
CA GLU A 100 4.78 21.63 -3.48
C GLU A 100 5.50 21.50 -4.83
#